data_AF-A0AAW0NIW5-F1
#
_entry.id   AF-A0AAW0NIW5-F1
#
_cell.length_a   1.000
_cell.length_b   1.000
_cell.length_c   1.000
_cell.angle_alpha   90.00
_cell.angle_beta   90.00
_cell.angle_gamma   90.00
#
_symmetry.space_group_name_H-M   'P 1'
#
loop_
_entity.id
_entity.type
_entity.pdbx_description
1 polymer ?
#
loop_
_entity_poly.entity_id
_entity_poly.type
_entity_poly.pdbx_seq_one_letter_code
_entity_poly.pdbx_strand_id
1 'polypeptide(L)'
;MVVVVVIVVIVVVVKFQLDRVHLQEVKRSSYDHTKKCADQLLLLGQTDRAVQLLLETSADNPSYYCDSLKACLVTTITSSGPSQSTIKLVATNMIANGKLAEGVQLLCLIDKAADACRYLQTYGEWNRAAWLAKVRLNPSESSDVLKRWAEHLCSPQVNHKSKAILVLLSLGCFYRVGEMLHSMRQFDRAALFIEACLKYGVMEANETSNILYKDHFCPTGTSLT
;
A
#
# COMPACT_ATOMS: atom_id res chain seq x y z
N MET A 1 41.62 -11.45 37.83
CA MET A 1 40.88 -12.69 38.16
C MET A 1 39.39 -12.46 38.39
N VAL A 2 38.94 -11.51 39.22
CA VAL A 2 37.51 -11.29 39.55
C VAL A 2 36.63 -11.03 38.30
N VAL A 3 37.07 -10.19 37.38
CA VAL A 3 36.33 -9.88 36.13
C VAL A 3 36.09 -11.13 35.28
N VAL A 4 37.09 -12.00 35.16
CA VAL A 4 37.02 -13.24 34.37
C VAL A 4 36.03 -14.22 35.01
N VAL A 5 36.06 -14.37 36.33
CA VAL A 5 35.12 -15.24 37.05
C VAL A 5 33.68 -14.73 36.90
N VAL A 6 33.46 -13.42 37.01
CA VAL A 6 32.14 -12.80 36.82
C VAL A 6 31.62 -13.03 35.38
N ILE A 7 32.46 -12.83 34.37
CA ILE A 7 32.09 -13.10 32.97
C ILE A 7 31.73 -14.58 32.78
N VAL A 8 32.54 -15.50 33.31
CA VAL A 8 32.28 -16.95 33.19
C VAL A 8 30.97 -17.33 33.86
N VAL A 9 30.70 -16.81 35.07
CA VAL A 9 29.42 -17.07 35.77
C VAL A 9 28.23 -16.54 34.96
N ILE A 10 28.32 -15.32 34.42
CA ILE A 10 27.27 -14.73 33.58
C ILE A 10 27.01 -15.61 32.36
N VAL A 11 28.07 -16.01 31.64
CA VAL A 11 27.95 -16.85 30.43
C VAL A 11 27.34 -18.21 30.76
N VAL A 12 27.76 -18.86 31.85
CA VAL A 12 27.22 -20.16 32.28
C VAL A 12 25.75 -20.05 32.69
N VAL A 13 25.37 -19.00 33.43
CA VAL A 13 23.97 -18.78 33.84
C VAL A 13 23.10 -18.54 32.62
N VAL A 14 23.53 -17.69 31.67
CA VAL A 14 22.78 -17.42 30.43
C VAL A 14 22.59 -18.71 29.62
N LYS A 15 23.65 -19.52 29.46
CA LYS A 15 23.57 -20.80 28.74
C LYS A 15 22.59 -21.77 29.41
N PHE A 16 22.65 -21.91 30.74
CA PHE A 16 21.73 -22.77 31.48
C PHE A 16 20.27 -22.31 31.37
N GLN A 17 20.01 -20.99 31.44
CA GLN A 17 18.64 -20.49 31.23
C GLN A 17 18.17 -20.75 29.80
N LEU A 18 19.05 -20.60 28.80
CA LEU A 18 18.70 -20.88 27.41
C LEU A 18 18.29 -22.35 27.20
N ASP A 19 19.03 -23.29 27.77
CA ASP A 19 18.69 -24.72 27.70
C ASP A 19 17.33 -25.03 28.36
N ARG A 20 16.99 -24.34 29.46
CA ARG A 20 15.67 -24.46 30.10
C ARG A 20 14.55 -23.96 29.21
N VAL A 21 14.76 -22.82 28.54
CA VAL A 21 13.75 -22.25 27.62
C VAL A 21 13.52 -23.18 26.43
N HIS A 22 14.58 -23.72 25.82
CA HIS A 22 14.43 -24.70 24.74
C HIS A 22 13.62 -25.94 25.16
N LEU A 23 13.83 -26.45 26.38
CA LEU A 23 13.04 -27.57 26.88
C LEU A 23 11.56 -27.22 27.08
N GLN A 24 11.25 -26.00 27.53
CA GLN A 24 9.88 -25.51 27.65
C GLN A 24 9.23 -25.30 26.29
N GLU A 25 10.01 -24.84 25.32
CA GLU A 25 9.57 -24.59 23.96
C GLU A 25 9.10 -25.86 23.24
N VAL A 26 9.82 -26.97 23.40
CA VAL A 26 9.44 -28.29 22.86
C VAL A 26 8.14 -28.80 23.49
N LYS A 27 7.82 -28.37 24.71
CA LYS A 27 6.64 -28.79 25.47
C LYS A 27 5.45 -27.83 25.33
N ARG A 28 5.54 -26.82 24.46
CA ARG A 28 4.44 -25.85 24.28
C ARG A 28 3.19 -26.53 23.73
N SER A 29 2.08 -26.31 24.40
CA SER A 29 0.75 -26.78 23.97
C SER A 29 -0.30 -25.67 23.94
N SER A 30 -0.02 -24.51 24.55
CA SER A 30 -0.95 -23.39 24.64
C SER A 30 -0.26 -22.07 24.31
N TYR A 31 -1.07 -21.07 23.99
CA TYR A 31 -0.59 -19.70 23.77
C TYR A 31 0.17 -19.15 24.99
N ASP A 32 -0.28 -19.43 26.23
CA ASP A 32 0.42 -18.97 27.43
C ASP A 32 1.83 -19.56 27.55
N HIS A 33 2.04 -20.80 27.10
CA HIS A 33 3.37 -21.40 27.03
C HIS A 33 4.23 -20.68 25.98
N THR A 34 3.68 -20.38 24.80
CA THR A 34 4.35 -19.61 23.75
C THR A 34 4.76 -18.23 24.23
N LYS A 35 3.85 -17.50 24.87
CA LYS A 35 4.10 -16.17 25.41
C LYS A 35 5.23 -16.18 26.44
N LYS A 36 5.19 -17.11 27.41
CA LYS A 36 6.26 -17.25 28.42
C LYS A 36 7.61 -17.57 27.80
N CYS A 37 7.65 -18.45 26.80
CA CYS A 37 8.89 -18.77 26.10
C CYS A 37 9.43 -17.55 25.33
N ALA A 38 8.56 -16.86 24.58
CA ALA A 38 8.95 -15.66 23.84
C ALA A 38 9.49 -14.55 24.77
N ASP A 39 8.84 -14.31 25.91
CA ASP A 39 9.29 -13.33 26.90
C ASP A 39 10.66 -13.69 27.47
N GLN A 40 10.89 -14.97 27.81
CA GLN A 40 12.20 -15.42 28.31
C GLN A 40 13.30 -15.33 27.25
N LEU A 41 13.01 -15.69 26.00
CA LEU A 41 13.97 -15.55 24.88
C LEU A 41 14.37 -14.10 24.65
N LEU A 42 13.44 -13.16 24.74
CA LEU A 42 13.74 -11.72 24.63
C LEU A 42 14.68 -11.24 25.74
N LEU A 43 14.42 -11.64 27.00
CA LEU A 43 15.27 -11.29 28.13
C LEU A 43 16.68 -11.90 28.03
N LEU A 44 16.80 -13.07 27.38
CA LEU A 44 18.07 -13.75 27.13
C LEU A 44 18.78 -13.25 25.86
N GLY A 45 18.21 -12.29 25.12
CA GLY A 45 18.78 -11.73 23.90
C GLY A 45 18.62 -12.60 22.64
N GLN A 46 17.81 -13.66 22.68
CA GLN A 46 17.51 -14.53 21.54
C GLN A 46 16.33 -13.99 20.71
N THR A 47 16.55 -12.83 20.09
CA THR A 47 15.51 -12.05 19.41
C THR A 47 14.92 -12.75 18.20
N ASP A 48 15.72 -13.43 17.38
CA ASP A 48 15.24 -14.06 16.15
C ASP A 48 14.23 -15.18 16.45
N ARG A 49 14.54 -16.02 17.45
CA ARG A 49 13.63 -17.08 17.86
C ARG A 49 12.39 -16.53 18.56
N ALA A 50 12.54 -15.49 19.39
CA ALA A 50 11.40 -14.83 20.01
C ALA A 50 10.43 -14.25 18.97
N VAL A 51 10.94 -13.62 17.91
CA VAL A 51 10.12 -13.10 16.80
C VAL A 51 9.36 -14.25 16.12
N GLN A 52 10.01 -15.38 15.85
CA GLN A 52 9.33 -16.54 15.27
C GLN A 52 8.15 -17.00 16.13
N LEU A 53 8.35 -17.13 17.45
CA LEU A 53 7.30 -17.54 18.37
C LEU A 53 6.13 -16.53 18.46
N LEU A 54 6.43 -15.23 18.41
CA LEU A 54 5.39 -14.20 18.41
C LEU A 54 4.53 -14.26 17.13
N LEU A 55 5.15 -14.53 15.99
CA LEU A 55 4.49 -14.64 14.69
C LEU A 55 3.69 -15.94 14.51
N GLU A 56 3.89 -16.95 15.36
CA GLU A 56 3.04 -18.16 15.41
C GLU A 56 1.65 -17.90 16.01
N THR A 57 1.43 -16.73 16.61
CA THR A 57 0.14 -16.38 17.23
C THR A 57 -0.96 -16.34 16.17
N SER A 58 -2.05 -17.09 16.38
CA SER A 58 -3.21 -17.12 15.48
C SER A 58 -3.91 -15.76 15.41
N ALA A 59 -4.43 -15.39 14.24
CA ALA A 59 -5.19 -14.15 14.03
C ALA A 59 -6.47 -14.05 14.88
N ASP A 60 -7.04 -15.20 15.27
CA ASP A 60 -8.22 -15.28 16.16
C ASP A 60 -7.87 -15.00 17.62
N ASN A 61 -6.58 -15.04 17.98
CA ASN A 61 -6.13 -14.77 19.34
C ASN A 61 -6.20 -13.25 19.62
N PRO A 62 -6.79 -12.82 20.75
CA PRO A 62 -6.83 -11.41 21.13
C PRO A 62 -5.45 -10.73 21.18
N SER A 63 -4.40 -11.49 21.47
CA SER A 63 -3.02 -10.99 21.56
C SER A 63 -2.33 -10.83 20.21
N TYR A 64 -2.91 -11.35 19.12
CA TYR A 64 -2.30 -11.36 17.78
C TYR A 64 -1.72 -10.01 17.37
N TYR A 65 -2.50 -8.94 17.59
CA TYR A 65 -2.10 -7.59 17.24
C TYR A 65 -0.89 -7.13 18.06
N CYS A 66 -0.93 -7.32 19.38
CA CYS A 66 0.16 -6.97 20.28
C CYS A 66 1.44 -7.75 19.96
N ASP A 67 1.33 -9.06 19.73
CA ASP A 67 2.47 -9.93 19.43
C ASP A 67 3.09 -9.60 18.08
N SER A 68 2.26 -9.31 17.09
CA SER A 68 2.71 -8.85 15.76
C SER A 68 3.48 -7.53 15.83
N LEU A 69 2.98 -6.55 16.60
CA LEU A 69 3.67 -5.28 16.79
C LEU A 69 4.96 -5.44 17.59
N LYS A 70 4.95 -6.30 18.62
CA LYS A 70 6.14 -6.63 19.41
C LYS A 70 7.21 -7.29 18.53
N ALA A 71 6.82 -8.21 17.67
CA ALA A 71 7.70 -8.83 16.70
C ALA A 71 8.32 -7.78 15.75
N CYS A 72 7.51 -6.86 15.21
CA CYS A 72 8.00 -5.76 14.38
C CYS A 72 9.00 -4.87 15.13
N LEU A 73 8.71 -4.50 16.37
CA LEU A 73 9.60 -3.65 17.17
C LEU A 73 10.95 -4.34 17.41
N VAL A 74 10.93 -5.61 17.80
CA VAL A 74 12.15 -6.39 18.05
C VAL A 74 13.01 -6.46 16.79
N THR A 75 12.41 -6.72 15.61
CA THR A 75 13.19 -6.80 14.37
C THR A 75 13.76 -5.45 13.91
N THR A 76 13.13 -4.32 14.25
CA THR A 76 13.71 -3.00 13.91
C THR A 76 14.98 -2.69 14.69
N ILE A 77 15.06 -3.12 15.95
CA ILE A 77 16.15 -2.78 16.87
C ILE A 77 17.42 -3.61 16.57
N THR A 78 17.26 -4.84 16.09
CA THR A 78 18.39 -5.74 15.82
C THR A 78 19.10 -5.46 14.48
N SER A 79 18.71 -4.37 13.80
CA SER A 79 19.36 -3.71 12.66
C SER A 79 20.34 -4.58 11.85
N SER A 80 19.78 -5.42 10.99
CA SER A 80 20.39 -5.81 9.72
C SER A 80 19.23 -6.00 8.73
N GLY A 81 19.45 -5.89 7.42
CA GLY A 81 18.42 -5.87 6.36
C GLY A 81 17.12 -6.73 6.46
N PRO A 82 17.02 -7.88 7.19
CA PRO A 82 15.76 -8.61 7.40
C PRO A 82 14.58 -7.89 8.07
N SER A 83 14.76 -6.76 8.75
CA SER A 83 13.68 -6.09 9.52
C SER A 83 12.46 -5.72 8.66
N GLN A 84 12.72 -5.26 7.44
CA GLN A 84 11.71 -4.87 6.45
C GLN A 84 10.90 -6.06 5.95
N SER A 85 11.52 -7.23 5.78
CA SER A 85 10.85 -8.46 5.33
C SER A 85 9.86 -8.96 6.38
N THR A 86 10.24 -8.94 7.66
CA THR A 86 9.34 -9.34 8.75
C THR A 86 8.17 -8.37 8.89
N ILE A 87 8.41 -7.06 8.84
CA ILE A 87 7.32 -6.07 8.92
C ILE A 87 6.40 -6.21 7.71
N LYS A 88 6.94 -6.45 6.50
CA LYS A 88 6.14 -6.72 5.31
C LYS A 88 5.26 -7.96 5.50
N LEU A 89 5.82 -9.06 6.01
CA LEU A 89 5.07 -10.29 6.31
C LEU A 89 3.92 -10.02 7.29
N VAL A 90 4.19 -9.32 8.39
CA VAL A 90 3.17 -8.94 9.38
C VAL A 90 2.08 -8.10 8.72
N ALA A 91 2.47 -7.10 7.93
CA ALA A 91 1.53 -6.23 7.23
C ALA A 91 0.62 -7.00 6.28
N THR A 92 1.18 -7.90 5.46
CA THR A 92 0.39 -8.73 4.53
C THR A 92 -0.53 -9.69 5.27
N ASN A 93 -0.09 -10.26 6.40
CA ASN A 93 -0.91 -11.12 7.24
C ASN A 93 -2.07 -10.34 7.89
N MET A 94 -1.84 -9.10 8.34
CA MET A 94 -2.91 -8.25 8.85
C MET A 94 -3.95 -7.96 7.76
N ILE A 95 -3.52 -7.62 6.54
CA ILE A 95 -4.43 -7.37 5.40
C ILE A 95 -5.25 -8.61 5.07
N ALA A 96 -4.61 -9.78 5.01
CA ALA A 96 -5.28 -11.05 4.72
C ALA A 96 -6.35 -11.41 5.78
N ASN A 97 -6.13 -11.02 7.04
CA ASN A 97 -7.05 -11.25 8.16
C ASN A 97 -8.02 -10.08 8.41
N GLY A 98 -8.28 -9.23 7.41
CA GLY A 98 -9.29 -8.17 7.47
C GLY A 98 -8.85 -6.88 8.19
N LYS A 99 -7.62 -6.82 8.70
CA LYS A 99 -7.02 -5.62 9.33
C LYS A 99 -6.29 -4.79 8.28
N LEU A 100 -7.05 -4.33 7.29
CA LEU A 100 -6.52 -3.61 6.12
C LEU A 100 -5.82 -2.30 6.52
N ALA A 101 -6.39 -1.56 7.47
CA ALA A 101 -5.86 -0.25 7.85
C ALA A 101 -4.47 -0.36 8.51
N GLU A 102 -4.33 -1.32 9.42
CA GLU A 102 -3.13 -1.61 10.19
C GLU A 102 -2.00 -2.10 9.26
N GLY A 103 -2.31 -3.05 8.37
CA GLY A 103 -1.32 -3.54 7.42
C GLY A 103 -0.88 -2.47 6.41
N VAL A 104 -1.80 -1.62 5.92
CA VAL A 104 -1.44 -0.46 5.07
C VAL A 104 -0.51 0.50 5.80
N GLN A 105 -0.78 0.81 7.08
CA GLN A 105 0.09 1.68 7.89
C GLN A 105 1.49 1.08 8.02
N LEU A 106 1.59 -0.23 8.33
CA LEU A 106 2.89 -0.91 8.41
C LEU A 106 3.66 -0.86 7.09
N LEU A 107 3.01 -1.14 5.94
CA LEU A 107 3.63 -1.01 4.62
C LEU A 107 4.14 0.41 4.35
N CYS A 108 3.41 1.44 4.80
CA CYS A 108 3.85 2.82 4.66
C CYS A 108 5.06 3.18 5.52
N LEU A 109 5.17 2.60 6.73
CA LEU A 109 6.32 2.80 7.63
C LEU A 109 7.62 2.20 7.07
N ILE A 110 7.50 1.20 6.18
CA ILE A 110 8.63 0.52 5.56
C ILE A 110 8.85 0.94 4.09
N ASP A 111 8.38 2.13 3.72
CA ASP A 111 8.52 2.71 2.37
C ASP A 111 7.98 1.81 1.23
N LYS A 112 6.99 0.96 1.55
CA LYS A 112 6.23 0.15 0.59
C LYS A 112 4.83 0.73 0.34
N ALA A 113 4.73 2.06 0.28
CA ALA A 113 3.46 2.75 0.04
C ALA A 113 2.81 2.38 -1.31
N ALA A 114 3.61 2.04 -2.32
CA ALA A 114 3.08 1.59 -3.62
C ALA A 114 2.38 0.23 -3.51
N ASP A 115 2.95 -0.72 -2.75
CA ASP A 115 2.32 -2.00 -2.43
C ASP A 115 1.03 -1.76 -1.62
N ALA A 116 1.07 -0.83 -0.65
CA ALA A 116 -0.10 -0.47 0.16
C ALA A 116 -1.26 0.07 -0.70
N CYS A 117 -0.96 0.91 -1.70
CA CYS A 117 -1.97 1.40 -2.65
C CYS A 117 -2.58 0.26 -3.46
N ARG A 118 -1.78 -0.73 -3.89
CA ARG A 118 -2.29 -1.91 -4.61
C ARG A 118 -3.26 -2.71 -3.76
N TYR A 119 -2.92 -2.97 -2.50
CA TYR A 119 -3.83 -3.65 -1.58
C TYR A 119 -5.13 -2.86 -1.37
N LEU A 120 -5.05 -1.54 -1.15
CA LEU A 120 -6.25 -0.71 -1.05
C LEU A 120 -7.14 -0.83 -2.31
N GLN A 121 -6.55 -0.84 -3.51
CA GLN A 121 -7.30 -1.02 -4.75
C GLN A 121 -7.95 -2.41 -4.85
N THR A 122 -7.22 -3.48 -4.50
CA THR A 122 -7.74 -4.86 -4.49
C THR A 122 -8.93 -5.01 -3.54
N TYR A 123 -8.93 -4.31 -2.41
CA TYR A 123 -10.01 -4.34 -1.43
C TYR A 123 -11.09 -3.26 -1.68
N GLY A 124 -11.05 -2.56 -2.82
CA GLY A 124 -12.08 -1.58 -3.21
C GLY A 124 -11.96 -0.20 -2.55
N GLU A 125 -10.93 0.05 -1.75
CA GLU A 125 -10.66 1.30 -1.04
C GLU A 125 -10.00 2.37 -1.95
N TRP A 126 -10.60 2.61 -3.11
CA TRP A 126 -10.01 3.45 -4.16
C TRP A 126 -9.75 4.90 -3.76
N ASN A 127 -10.68 5.53 -3.01
CA ASN A 127 -10.49 6.91 -2.56
C ASN A 127 -9.28 7.01 -1.60
N ARG A 128 -9.15 6.03 -0.69
CA ARG A 128 -8.04 5.95 0.25
C ARG A 128 -6.72 5.67 -0.46
N ALA A 129 -6.72 4.80 -1.47
CA ALA A 129 -5.56 4.55 -2.33
C ALA A 129 -5.11 5.83 -3.06
N ALA A 130 -6.04 6.58 -3.64
CA ALA A 130 -5.73 7.82 -4.35
C ALA A 130 -5.20 8.91 -3.41
N TRP A 131 -5.79 9.06 -2.21
CA TRP A 131 -5.27 9.98 -1.19
C TRP A 131 -3.85 9.59 -0.77
N LEU A 132 -3.64 8.32 -0.45
CA LEU A 132 -2.33 7.82 -0.01
C LEU A 132 -1.27 8.02 -1.11
N ALA A 133 -1.62 7.71 -2.35
CA ALA A 133 -0.74 7.89 -3.51
C ALA A 133 -0.30 9.34 -3.69
N LYS A 134 -1.20 10.32 -3.47
CA LYS A 134 -0.85 11.75 -3.59
C LYS A 134 0.08 12.24 -2.47
N VAL A 135 0.00 11.64 -1.29
CA VAL A 135 0.76 12.09 -0.12
C VAL A 135 2.10 11.36 0.04
N ARG A 136 2.21 10.11 -0.44
CA ARG A 136 3.38 9.25 -0.17
C ARG A 136 4.18 8.83 -1.40
N LEU A 137 3.60 8.87 -2.60
CA LEU A 137 4.28 8.41 -3.81
C LEU A 137 4.83 9.58 -4.61
N ASN A 138 5.83 9.29 -5.45
CA ASN A 138 6.30 10.27 -6.42
C ASN A 138 5.21 10.53 -7.50
N PRO A 139 5.27 11.64 -8.24
CA PRO A 139 4.23 12.00 -9.20
C PRO A 139 3.95 10.94 -10.28
N SER A 140 4.97 10.19 -10.70
CA SER A 140 4.84 9.12 -11.70
C SER A 140 4.02 7.94 -11.16
N GLU A 141 4.43 7.39 -10.01
CA GLU A 141 3.75 6.29 -9.33
C GLU A 141 2.33 6.68 -8.90
N SER A 142 2.18 7.91 -8.41
CA SER A 142 0.88 8.47 -8.02
C SER A 142 -0.07 8.52 -9.23
N SER A 143 0.43 9.00 -10.37
CA SER A 143 -0.30 9.01 -11.64
C SER A 143 -0.79 7.60 -12.01
N ASP A 144 0.05 6.58 -11.88
CA ASP A 144 -0.33 5.21 -12.23
C ASP A 144 -1.45 4.65 -11.33
N VAL A 145 -1.43 4.96 -10.02
CA VAL A 145 -2.51 4.59 -9.11
C VAL A 145 -3.83 5.25 -9.53
N LEU A 146 -3.78 6.55 -9.84
CA LEU A 146 -4.97 7.31 -10.25
C LEU A 146 -5.48 6.89 -11.64
N LYS A 147 -4.62 6.52 -12.59
CA LYS A 147 -5.03 5.98 -13.90
C LYS A 147 -5.81 4.69 -13.76
N ARG A 148 -5.32 3.74 -12.94
CA ARG A 148 -6.07 2.51 -12.62
C ARG A 148 -7.43 2.81 -11.99
N TRP A 149 -7.50 3.83 -11.13
CA TRP A 149 -8.78 4.24 -10.55
C TRP A 149 -9.74 4.82 -11.58
N ALA A 150 -9.26 5.68 -12.49
CA ALA A 150 -10.07 6.21 -13.59
C ALA A 150 -10.61 5.08 -14.47
N GLU A 151 -9.79 4.08 -14.80
CA GLU A 151 -10.19 2.90 -15.55
C GLU A 151 -11.25 2.08 -14.82
N HIS A 152 -11.08 1.86 -13.51
CA HIS A 152 -12.10 1.21 -12.68
C HIS A 152 -13.43 1.97 -12.68
N LEU A 153 -13.41 3.31 -12.58
CA LEU A 153 -14.61 4.15 -12.63
C LEU A 153 -15.32 4.08 -13.99
N CYS A 154 -14.56 3.87 -15.08
CA CYS A 154 -15.09 3.70 -16.43
C CYS A 154 -15.59 2.28 -16.72
N SER A 155 -15.31 1.30 -15.86
CA SER A 155 -15.76 -0.08 -16.04
C SER A 155 -17.30 -0.16 -16.13
N PRO A 156 -17.86 -1.09 -16.93
CA PRO A 156 -19.31 -1.24 -17.06
C PRO A 156 -20.05 -1.47 -15.73
N GLN A 157 -19.38 -2.09 -14.76
CA GLN A 157 -19.94 -2.41 -13.45
C GLN A 157 -20.10 -1.17 -12.56
N VAL A 158 -19.18 -0.20 -12.66
CA VAL A 158 -19.19 1.01 -11.82
C VAL A 158 -19.83 2.19 -12.56
N ASN A 159 -19.48 2.38 -13.83
CA ASN A 159 -20.01 3.38 -14.75
C ASN A 159 -20.06 4.83 -14.19
N HIS A 160 -19.09 5.21 -13.36
CA HIS A 160 -18.96 6.54 -12.76
C HIS A 160 -18.06 7.45 -13.62
N LYS A 161 -18.39 7.58 -14.91
CA LYS A 161 -17.57 8.29 -15.90
C LYS A 161 -17.32 9.78 -15.55
N SER A 162 -18.31 10.47 -14.96
CA SER A 162 -18.14 11.86 -14.51
C SER A 162 -17.02 12.00 -13.47
N LYS A 163 -16.89 11.03 -12.55
CA LYS A 163 -15.81 11.01 -11.56
C LYS A 163 -14.47 10.65 -12.22
N ALA A 164 -14.47 9.76 -13.20
CA ALA A 164 -13.28 9.41 -13.96
C ALA A 164 -12.70 10.63 -14.71
N ILE A 165 -13.56 11.47 -15.29
CA ILE A 165 -13.16 12.73 -15.94
C ILE A 165 -12.41 13.64 -14.96
N LEU A 166 -12.93 13.82 -13.73
CA LEU A 166 -12.26 14.64 -12.72
C LEU A 166 -10.88 14.08 -12.32
N VAL A 167 -10.75 12.75 -12.24
CA VAL A 167 -9.46 12.10 -11.97
C VAL A 167 -8.49 12.35 -13.11
N LEU A 168 -8.90 12.13 -14.37
CA LEU A 168 -8.06 12.35 -15.56
C LEU A 168 -7.64 13.82 -15.71
N LEU A 169 -8.53 14.77 -15.40
CA LEU A 169 -8.21 16.20 -15.34
C LEU A 169 -7.11 16.48 -14.31
N SER A 170 -7.21 15.90 -13.12
CA SER A 170 -6.19 16.08 -12.07
C SER A 170 -4.82 15.50 -12.45
N LEU A 171 -4.77 14.61 -13.45
CA LEU A 171 -3.55 14.02 -14.00
C LEU A 171 -3.02 14.78 -15.23
N GLY A 172 -3.71 15.83 -15.70
CA GLY A 172 -3.36 16.51 -16.95
C GLY A 172 -3.55 15.64 -18.19
N CYS A 173 -4.33 14.56 -18.11
CA CYS A 173 -4.61 13.66 -19.24
C CYS A 173 -5.71 14.25 -20.14
N PHE A 174 -5.49 15.46 -20.67
CA PHE A 174 -6.52 16.25 -21.35
C PHE A 174 -7.10 15.54 -22.59
N TYR A 175 -6.27 14.85 -23.39
CA TYR A 175 -6.76 14.09 -24.55
C TYR A 175 -7.80 13.02 -24.14
N ARG A 176 -7.49 12.21 -23.11
CA ARG A 176 -8.42 11.18 -22.59
C ARG A 176 -9.71 11.79 -22.05
N VAL A 177 -9.67 13.01 -21.50
CA VAL A 177 -10.88 13.72 -21.04
C VAL A 177 -11.78 14.08 -22.23
N GLY A 178 -11.20 14.63 -23.31
CA GLY A 178 -11.93 14.93 -24.54
C GLY A 178 -12.57 13.69 -25.16
N GLU A 179 -11.82 12.60 -25.29
CA GLU A 179 -12.32 11.30 -25.75
C GLU A 179 -13.48 10.79 -24.87
N MET A 180 -13.36 10.89 -23.55
CA MET A 180 -14.39 10.44 -22.62
C MET A 180 -15.67 11.26 -22.78
N LEU A 181 -15.58 12.59 -22.87
CA LEU A 181 -16.73 13.48 -23.08
C LEU A 181 -17.44 13.17 -24.40
N HIS A 182 -16.69 12.94 -25.48
CA HIS A 182 -17.22 12.54 -26.77
C HIS A 182 -17.92 11.17 -26.70
N SER A 183 -17.30 10.18 -26.05
CA SER A 183 -17.91 8.85 -25.84
C SER A 183 -19.21 8.88 -25.01
N MET A 184 -19.37 9.91 -24.18
CA MET A 184 -20.58 10.17 -23.39
C MET A 184 -21.62 11.00 -24.15
N ARG A 185 -21.40 11.30 -25.44
CA ARG A 185 -22.22 12.17 -26.29
C ARG A 185 -22.35 13.60 -25.76
N GLN A 186 -21.41 14.07 -24.94
CA GLN A 186 -21.35 15.44 -24.45
C GLN A 186 -20.53 16.30 -25.41
N PHE A 187 -20.96 16.38 -26.67
CA PHE A 187 -20.20 17.00 -27.75
C PHE A 187 -19.90 18.48 -27.49
N ASP A 188 -20.89 19.25 -27.02
CA ASP A 188 -20.71 20.68 -26.72
C ASP A 188 -19.64 20.89 -25.65
N ARG A 189 -19.67 20.06 -24.60
CA ARG A 189 -18.68 20.12 -23.52
C ARG A 189 -17.30 19.66 -23.99
N ALA A 190 -17.24 18.65 -24.85
CA ALA A 190 -15.98 18.17 -25.43
C ALA A 190 -15.33 19.28 -26.27
N ALA A 191 -16.07 19.94 -27.15
CA ALA A 191 -15.56 21.03 -27.99
C ALA A 191 -15.10 22.23 -27.15
N LEU A 192 -15.93 22.73 -26.23
CA LEU A 192 -15.56 23.82 -25.34
C LEU A 192 -14.32 23.49 -24.50
N PHE A 193 -14.21 22.24 -24.03
CA PHE A 193 -13.07 21.78 -23.28
C PHE A 193 -11.78 21.76 -24.12
N ILE A 194 -11.83 21.23 -25.34
CA ILE A 194 -10.68 21.18 -26.26
C ILE A 194 -10.26 22.60 -26.66
N GLU A 195 -11.21 23.47 -26.99
CA GLU A 195 -10.94 24.87 -27.32
C GLU A 195 -10.22 25.57 -26.16
N ALA A 196 -10.70 25.39 -24.93
CA ALA A 196 -10.03 25.91 -23.74
C ALA A 196 -8.61 25.34 -23.59
N CYS A 197 -8.43 24.02 -23.77
CA CYS A 197 -7.13 23.38 -23.66
C CYS A 197 -6.11 23.92 -24.68
N LEU A 198 -6.52 24.16 -25.92
CA LEU A 198 -5.68 24.76 -26.96
C LEU A 198 -5.36 26.22 -26.64
N LYS A 199 -6.36 27.01 -26.20
CA LYS A 199 -6.18 28.43 -25.85
C LYS A 199 -5.18 28.65 -24.71
N TYR A 200 -5.17 27.76 -23.72
CA TYR A 200 -4.24 27.83 -22.58
C TYR A 200 -2.92 27.08 -22.84
N GLY A 201 -2.72 26.49 -24.02
CA GLY A 201 -1.48 25.79 -24.38
C GLY A 201 -1.23 24.51 -23.57
N VAL A 202 -2.27 23.91 -22.98
CA VAL A 202 -2.14 22.65 -22.23
C VAL A 202 -2.35 21.41 -23.11
N MET A 203 -2.73 21.63 -24.37
CA MET A 203 -2.89 20.61 -25.40
C MET A 203 -2.33 21.16 -26.73
N GLU A 204 -1.76 20.29 -27.55
CA GLU A 204 -1.32 20.63 -28.90
C GLU A 204 -2.39 20.23 -29.91
N ALA A 205 -2.50 20.99 -31.01
CA ALA A 205 -3.40 20.62 -32.10
C ALA A 205 -2.84 19.41 -32.86
N ASN A 206 -3.55 18.29 -32.81
CA ASN A 206 -3.24 17.06 -33.54
C ASN A 206 -4.48 16.52 -34.28
N GLU A 207 -4.32 15.45 -35.07
CA GLU A 207 -5.44 14.87 -35.82
C GLU A 207 -6.62 14.46 -34.92
N THR A 208 -6.34 13.95 -33.71
CA THR A 208 -7.34 13.58 -32.71
C THR A 208 -8.09 14.79 -32.14
N SER A 209 -7.41 15.88 -31.78
CA SER A 209 -8.06 17.12 -31.36
C SER A 209 -8.89 17.72 -32.49
N ASN A 210 -8.42 17.59 -33.74
CA ASN A 210 -9.13 18.05 -34.93
C ASN A 210 -10.38 17.22 -35.23
N ILE A 211 -10.37 15.90 -35.04
CA ILE A 211 -11.57 15.06 -35.21
C ILE A 211 -12.62 15.42 -34.16
N LEU A 212 -12.20 15.51 -32.90
CA LEU A 212 -13.08 15.87 -31.78
C LEU A 212 -13.66 17.29 -31.92
N TYR A 213 -12.96 18.19 -32.62
CA TYR A 213 -13.41 19.56 -32.93
C TYR A 213 -14.26 19.63 -34.22
N LYS A 214 -13.89 18.90 -35.28
CA LYS A 214 -14.55 18.90 -36.60
C LYS A 214 -15.93 18.25 -36.58
N ASP A 215 -16.16 17.28 -35.70
CA ASP A 215 -17.49 16.69 -35.50
C ASP A 215 -18.53 17.76 -35.07
N HIS A 216 -18.08 18.92 -34.58
CA HIS A 216 -18.94 20.06 -34.21
C HIS A 216 -18.99 21.19 -35.24
N PHE A 217 -17.94 21.37 -36.04
CA PHE A 217 -17.78 22.41 -37.06
C PHE A 217 -17.88 21.91 -38.49
N CYS A 218 -18.69 20.88 -38.75
CA CYS A 218 -19.28 20.71 -40.07
C CYS A 218 -20.59 21.51 -40.12
N PRO A 219 -20.58 22.80 -40.51
CA PRO A 219 -21.80 23.37 -41.04
C PRO A 219 -22.07 22.57 -42.31
N THR A 220 -23.28 22.05 -42.40
CA THR A 220 -23.94 21.78 -43.68
C THR A 220 -23.45 22.79 -44.70
N GLY A 221 -22.83 22.29 -45.77
CA GLY A 221 -22.37 23.11 -46.88
C GLY A 221 -23.47 24.10 -47.26
N THR A 222 -23.24 25.35 -46.89
CA THR A 222 -23.95 26.50 -47.41
C THR A 222 -22.86 27.43 -47.90
N SER A 223 -22.87 27.55 -49.23
CA SER A 223 -22.04 28.38 -50.08
C SER A 223 -21.60 29.68 -49.43
N LEU A 224 -20.37 30.10 -49.74
CA LEU A 224 -20.02 31.50 -50.04
C LEU A 224 -18.56 31.54 -50.56
N THR A 225 -18.39 31.17 -51.83
CA THR A 225 -17.87 31.95 -52.98
C THR A 225 -17.41 30.97 -54.06
#